data_AF-A0A7J4JR36-F1
#
_entry.id   AF-A0A7J4JR36-F1
#
_cell.length_a   1.000
_cell.length_b   1.000
_cell.length_c   1.000
_cell.angle_alpha   90.00
_cell.angle_beta   90.00
_cell.angle_gamma   90.00
#
_symmetry.space_group_name_H-M   'P 1'
#
loop_
_entity.id
_entity.type
_entity.pdbx_description
1 polymer ?
#
loop_
_entity_poly.entity_id
_entity_poly.type
_entity_poly.pdbx_seq_one_letter_code
_entity_poly.pdbx_strand_id
1 'polypeptide(L)'
;MLPEEIISRLQILPVDRLCSHEEIIPFNLQRLREGMLNMGRLVDPLIVEKSRNMVVDGNHRKKVLELIKCPNAACQLVDYHSPEIRVGSWFPVSKVIGHTEIGGFKPEAVDFESGMAAINRMEATFLYVRKTDGKRECFLYDSNERTVQGVVSQQRKFIAATEGRDMQYVADDRWEEYLNQGYAVFCRRIYKKEEILDAATSGKVMPPKSTRHVIPDRIIRLNLHLGWLAEPPEVTKEMMDASLRKRLGESSIRRYTEPVIVLY
;
A
#
# COMPACT_ATOMS: atom_id res chain seq x y z
N MET A 1 18.50 -14.02 -11.34
CA MET A 1 18.00 -12.96 -12.22
C MET A 1 19.19 -12.40 -12.96
N LEU A 2 19.19 -12.52 -14.28
CA LEU A 2 20.23 -11.94 -15.11
C LEU A 2 20.10 -10.40 -15.07
N PRO A 3 21.21 -9.65 -15.12
CA PRO A 3 21.20 -8.19 -15.18
C PRO A 3 20.21 -7.58 -16.19
N GLU A 4 20.13 -8.16 -17.39
CA GLU A 4 19.21 -7.70 -18.45
C GLU A 4 17.74 -7.97 -18.13
N GLU A 5 17.42 -8.97 -17.30
CA GLU A 5 16.05 -9.21 -16.82
C GLU A 5 15.58 -8.10 -15.87
N ILE A 6 16.49 -7.39 -15.20
CA ILE A 6 16.14 -6.24 -14.35
C ILE A 6 15.70 -5.07 -15.23
N ILE A 7 16.43 -4.82 -16.32
CA ILE A 7 16.13 -3.72 -17.26
C ILE A 7 14.81 -3.97 -18.00
N SER A 8 14.55 -5.22 -18.41
CA SER A 8 13.32 -5.55 -19.15
C SER A 8 12.04 -5.40 -18.31
N ARG A 9 12.15 -5.53 -16.98
CA ARG A 9 11.05 -5.30 -16.03
C ARG A 9 10.67 -3.83 -15.86
N LEU A 10 11.56 -2.90 -16.23
CA LEU A 10 11.31 -1.47 -16.15
C LEU A 10 10.78 -0.94 -17.47
N GLN A 11 9.67 -0.20 -17.41
CA GLN A 11 9.01 0.43 -18.54
C GLN A 11 8.68 1.89 -18.22
N ILE A 12 8.52 2.70 -19.26
CA ILE A 12 8.01 4.06 -19.12
C ILE A 12 6.54 4.05 -19.53
N LEU A 13 5.65 4.43 -18.61
CA LEU A 13 4.21 4.48 -18.86
C LEU A 13 3.69 5.90 -18.67
N PRO A 14 2.73 6.36 -19.50
CA PRO A 14 1.98 7.59 -19.25
C PRO A 14 1.30 7.55 -17.89
N VAL A 15 1.41 8.62 -17.11
CA VAL A 15 0.86 8.73 -15.75
C VAL A 15 -0.66 8.63 -15.75
N ASP A 16 -1.32 9.16 -16.79
CA ASP A 16 -2.77 9.16 -16.96
C ASP A 16 -3.36 7.75 -17.22
N ARG A 17 -2.55 6.82 -17.72
CA ARG A 17 -2.94 5.40 -17.91
C ARG A 17 -2.85 4.58 -16.63
N LEU A 18 -2.24 5.12 -15.58
CA LEU A 18 -2.08 4.42 -14.32
C LEU A 18 -3.31 4.65 -13.43
N CYS A 19 -3.84 3.60 -12.83
CA CYS A 19 -4.90 3.69 -11.83
C CYS A 19 -4.37 3.43 -10.42
N SER A 20 -4.90 4.16 -9.45
CA SER A 20 -4.58 3.97 -8.03
C SER A 20 -5.62 3.05 -7.40
N HIS A 21 -5.20 2.20 -6.47
CA HIS A 21 -6.12 1.38 -5.67
C HIS A 21 -6.33 1.91 -4.25
N GLU A 22 -5.46 2.82 -3.79
CA GLU A 22 -5.54 3.44 -2.47
C GLU A 22 -5.53 4.97 -2.54
N GLU A 23 -6.19 5.58 -1.56
CA GLU A 23 -6.09 7.00 -1.25
C GLU A 23 -4.68 7.38 -0.76
N ILE A 24 -4.33 8.64 -0.99
CA ILE A 24 -3.11 9.23 -0.46
C ILE A 24 -3.31 9.84 0.93
N ILE A 25 -2.22 9.96 1.66
CA ILE A 25 -2.15 10.69 2.93
C ILE A 25 -1.56 12.08 2.62
N PRO A 26 -2.31 13.19 2.78
CA PRO A 26 -1.88 14.53 2.36
C PRO A 26 -0.51 14.95 2.92
N PHE A 27 -0.26 14.71 4.20
CA PHE A 27 1.02 15.04 4.84
C PHE A 27 2.21 14.32 4.20
N ASN A 28 2.07 13.02 3.90
CA ASN A 28 3.11 12.24 3.23
C ASN A 28 3.33 12.70 1.79
N LEU A 29 2.26 13.12 1.10
CA LEU A 29 2.34 13.63 -0.27
C LEU A 29 3.21 14.88 -0.34
N GLN A 30 2.99 15.85 0.56
CA GLN A 30 3.73 17.11 0.56
C GLN A 30 5.23 16.87 0.78
N ARG A 31 5.59 16.12 1.82
CA ARG A 31 6.99 15.78 2.11
C ARG A 31 7.67 15.06 0.95
N LEU A 32 6.96 14.11 0.33
CA LEU A 32 7.48 13.37 -0.82
C LEU A 32 7.70 14.29 -2.02
N ARG A 33 6.77 15.20 -2.31
CA ARG A 33 6.89 16.17 -3.40
C ARG A 33 8.14 17.03 -3.23
N GLU A 34 8.33 17.60 -2.05
CA GLU A 34 9.50 18.42 -1.73
C GLU A 34 10.80 17.62 -1.89
N GLY A 35 10.85 16.39 -1.35
CA GLY A 35 12.01 15.50 -1.50
C GLY A 35 12.34 15.19 -2.97
N MET A 36 11.33 14.82 -3.78
CA MET A 36 11.51 14.51 -5.20
C MET A 36 12.02 15.72 -6.00
N LEU A 37 11.47 16.92 -5.74
CA LEU A 37 11.89 18.15 -6.41
C LEU A 37 13.30 18.58 -5.99
N ASN A 38 13.63 18.52 -4.71
CA ASN A 38 14.95 18.89 -4.20
C ASN A 38 16.05 17.97 -4.72
N MET A 39 15.79 16.66 -4.83
CA MET A 39 16.74 15.71 -5.41
C MET A 39 16.80 15.76 -6.94
N GLY A 40 15.77 16.29 -7.59
CA GLY A 40 15.60 16.23 -9.05
C GLY A 40 15.47 14.80 -9.58
N ARG A 41 15.00 13.85 -8.75
CA ARG A 41 15.01 12.42 -9.07
C ARG A 41 13.74 11.68 -8.64
N LEU A 42 13.34 10.72 -9.47
CA LEU A 42 12.50 9.60 -9.07
C LEU A 42 13.41 8.49 -8.52
N VAL A 43 13.54 8.42 -7.20
CA VAL A 43 14.45 7.47 -6.52
C VAL A 43 14.02 6.03 -6.77
N ASP A 44 12.75 5.71 -6.53
CA ASP A 44 12.18 4.37 -6.71
C ASP A 44 11.10 4.38 -7.78
N PRO A 45 11.08 3.42 -8.72
CA PRO A 45 10.04 3.30 -9.75
C PRO A 45 8.70 2.93 -9.13
N LEU A 46 7.60 3.30 -9.77
CA LEU A 46 6.27 2.80 -9.40
C LEU A 46 6.23 1.30 -9.67
N ILE A 47 5.56 0.52 -8.82
CA ILE A 47 5.33 -0.90 -9.11
C ILE A 47 3.92 -1.03 -9.66
N VAL A 48 3.80 -1.57 -10.86
CA VAL A 48 2.56 -1.54 -11.63
C VAL A 48 2.19 -2.94 -12.07
N GLU A 49 0.93 -3.32 -11.85
CA GLU A 49 0.34 -4.52 -12.43
C GLU A 49 0.19 -4.34 -13.94
N LYS A 50 0.77 -5.27 -14.71
CA LYS A 50 0.99 -5.12 -16.15
C LYS A 50 -0.27 -5.11 -17.04
N SER A 51 -1.40 -5.65 -16.59
CA SER A 51 -2.59 -5.88 -17.43
C SER A 51 -3.62 -4.75 -17.34
N ARG A 52 -3.84 -4.21 -16.13
CA ARG A 52 -4.82 -3.16 -15.81
C ARG A 52 -4.16 -1.84 -15.39
N ASN A 53 -2.83 -1.75 -15.42
CA ASN A 53 -2.04 -0.57 -15.06
C ASN A 53 -2.32 -0.05 -13.64
N MET A 54 -2.62 -0.96 -12.70
CA MET A 54 -2.82 -0.60 -11.30
C MET A 54 -1.48 -0.38 -10.61
N VAL A 55 -1.32 0.76 -9.95
CA VAL A 55 -0.16 1.07 -9.11
C VAL A 55 -0.23 0.26 -7.82
N VAL A 56 0.45 -0.89 -7.79
CA VAL A 56 0.55 -1.77 -6.60
C VAL A 56 1.32 -1.07 -5.48
N ASP A 57 2.40 -0.37 -5.81
CA ASP A 57 3.17 0.44 -4.86
C ASP A 57 3.63 1.76 -5.49
N GLY A 58 3.56 2.84 -4.70
CA GLY A 58 3.90 4.18 -5.17
C GLY A 58 2.72 5.09 -5.52
N ASN A 59 1.54 4.89 -4.92
CA ASN A 59 0.38 5.78 -5.12
C ASN A 59 0.70 7.26 -4.81
N HIS A 60 1.47 7.55 -3.74
CA HIS A 60 1.94 8.91 -3.48
C HIS A 60 2.90 9.42 -4.57
N ARG A 61 3.82 8.58 -5.07
CA ARG A 61 4.75 8.95 -6.16
C ARG A 61 4.00 9.27 -7.44
N LYS A 62 3.03 8.44 -7.83
CA LYS A 62 2.10 8.72 -8.93
C LYS A 62 1.45 10.08 -8.75
N LYS A 63 0.89 10.34 -7.55
CA LYS A 63 0.20 11.60 -7.28
C LYS A 63 1.13 12.81 -7.33
N VAL A 64 2.39 12.69 -6.89
CA VAL A 64 3.39 13.74 -7.06
C VAL A 64 3.64 14.02 -8.55
N LEU A 65 3.84 12.97 -9.36
CA LEU A 65 4.06 13.11 -10.81
C LEU A 65 2.88 13.83 -11.49
N GLU A 66 1.64 13.50 -11.14
CA GLU A 66 0.45 14.23 -11.60
C GLU A 66 0.49 15.72 -11.21
N LEU A 67 0.80 16.04 -9.95
CA LEU A 67 0.81 17.41 -9.42
C LEU A 67 1.87 18.29 -10.10
N ILE A 68 3.03 17.72 -10.41
CA ILE A 68 4.10 18.43 -11.12
C ILE A 68 3.94 18.35 -12.65
N LYS A 69 2.82 17.80 -13.14
CA LYS A 69 2.47 17.67 -14.56
C LYS A 69 3.53 16.90 -15.37
N CYS A 70 4.12 15.89 -14.75
CA CYS A 70 5.01 14.98 -15.43
C CYS A 70 4.18 13.96 -16.23
N PRO A 71 4.36 13.86 -17.57
CA PRO A 71 3.50 13.02 -18.40
C PRO A 71 3.77 11.52 -18.20
N ASN A 72 4.99 11.14 -17.79
CA ASN A 72 5.42 9.76 -17.72
C ASN A 72 5.92 9.36 -16.33
N ALA A 73 5.91 8.05 -16.06
CA ALA A 73 6.48 7.43 -14.89
C ALA A 73 7.38 6.25 -15.29
N ALA A 74 8.46 6.07 -14.54
CA ALA A 74 9.22 4.82 -14.59
C ALA A 74 8.53 3.77 -13.70
N CYS A 75 8.22 2.64 -14.29
CA CYS A 75 7.39 1.59 -13.72
C CYS A 75 8.11 0.25 -13.76
N GLN A 76 8.19 -0.45 -12.63
CA GLN A 76 8.47 -1.87 -12.59
C GLN A 76 7.17 -2.62 -12.85
N LEU A 77 7.08 -3.30 -13.99
CA LEU A 77 5.91 -4.13 -14.31
C LEU A 77 5.99 -5.47 -13.58
N VAL A 78 4.88 -5.86 -12.96
CA VAL A 78 4.75 -7.14 -12.26
C VAL A 78 3.53 -7.91 -12.74
N ASP A 79 3.66 -9.24 -12.71
CA ASP A 79 2.51 -10.13 -12.81
C ASP A 79 1.83 -10.23 -11.45
N TYR A 80 0.77 -9.44 -11.24
CA TYR A 80 0.11 -9.38 -9.94
C TYR A 80 -0.54 -10.70 -9.55
N HIS A 81 -0.93 -11.54 -10.50
CA HIS A 81 -1.50 -12.86 -10.22
C HIS A 81 -0.45 -13.89 -9.80
N SER A 82 0.85 -13.59 -9.99
CA SER A 82 1.92 -14.45 -9.48
C SER A 82 1.71 -14.81 -8.00
N PRO A 83 1.83 -16.09 -7.62
CA PRO A 83 1.69 -16.51 -6.23
C PRO A 83 2.78 -15.93 -5.32
N GLU A 84 3.90 -15.47 -5.88
CA GLU A 84 4.98 -14.85 -5.11
C GLU A 84 4.59 -13.46 -4.58
N ILE A 85 3.64 -12.78 -5.25
CA ILE A 85 3.10 -11.50 -4.76
C ILE A 85 1.98 -11.80 -3.78
N ARG A 86 2.22 -11.51 -2.50
CA ARG A 86 1.25 -11.74 -1.43
C ARG A 86 0.57 -10.43 -1.05
N VAL A 87 -0.72 -10.52 -0.74
CA VAL A 87 -1.52 -9.41 -0.25
C VAL A 87 -1.88 -9.69 1.20
N GLY A 88 -1.50 -8.77 2.08
CA GLY A 88 -1.94 -8.66 3.46
C GLY A 88 -2.65 -7.32 3.68
N SER A 89 -2.65 -6.86 4.92
CA SER A 89 -3.28 -5.60 5.30
C SER A 89 -2.47 -4.89 6.38
N TRP A 90 -2.77 -3.62 6.62
CA TRP A 90 -2.30 -2.91 7.81
C TRP A 90 -3.43 -2.79 8.83
N PHE A 91 -3.28 -3.38 10.01
CA PHE A 91 -4.26 -3.24 11.08
C PHE A 91 -4.04 -1.94 11.84
N PRO A 92 -5.07 -1.10 12.03
CA PRO A 92 -5.01 0.02 12.95
C PRO A 92 -4.78 -0.51 14.38
N VAL A 93 -3.94 0.17 15.15
CA VAL A 93 -3.68 -0.14 16.56
C VAL A 93 -3.61 1.14 17.38
N SER A 94 -4.06 1.07 18.64
CA SER A 94 -4.02 2.20 19.56
C SER A 94 -3.91 1.73 21.01
N LYS A 95 -3.20 2.48 21.85
CA LYS A 95 -3.22 2.26 23.31
C LYS A 95 -4.36 2.98 24.01
N VAL A 96 -4.91 4.01 23.38
CA VAL A 96 -5.80 4.98 24.04
C VAL A 96 -7.25 4.86 23.64
N ILE A 97 -7.54 4.25 22.48
CA ILE A 97 -8.92 4.10 21.99
C ILE A 97 -9.55 2.84 22.58
N GLY A 98 -10.60 3.02 23.38
CA GLY A 98 -11.46 1.96 23.89
C GLY A 98 -12.52 1.53 22.87
N HIS A 99 -13.03 0.30 23.03
CA HIS A 99 -13.97 -0.30 22.09
C HIS A 99 -15.30 0.47 21.96
N THR A 100 -15.75 1.17 23.01
CA THR A 100 -17.00 1.98 22.98
C THR A 100 -16.82 3.43 22.53
N GLU A 101 -15.59 3.87 22.26
CA GLU A 101 -15.29 5.30 22.08
C GLU A 101 -15.35 5.78 20.62
N ILE A 102 -15.92 4.96 19.74
CA ILE A 102 -15.95 5.19 18.29
C ILE A 102 -17.34 5.65 17.88
N GLY A 103 -17.46 6.95 17.64
CA GLY A 103 -18.75 7.60 17.37
C GLY A 103 -19.49 6.98 16.19
N GLY A 104 -20.76 6.61 16.41
CA GLY A 104 -21.62 6.02 15.38
C GLY A 104 -21.48 4.51 15.21
N PHE A 105 -20.61 3.85 15.99
CA PHE A 105 -20.42 2.40 15.95
C PHE A 105 -20.70 1.80 17.33
N LYS A 106 -21.41 0.67 17.34
CA LYS A 106 -21.71 -0.08 18.57
C LYS A 106 -20.98 -1.43 18.51
N PRO A 107 -20.03 -1.68 19.42
CA PRO A 107 -19.37 -2.97 19.50
C PRO A 107 -20.26 -4.03 20.16
N GLU A 108 -20.13 -5.28 19.72
CA GLU A 108 -20.71 -6.45 20.39
C GLU A 108 -19.63 -7.43 20.80
N ALA A 109 -19.72 -7.99 22.01
CA ALA A 109 -18.74 -8.96 22.49
C ALA A 109 -18.85 -10.28 21.70
N VAL A 110 -17.72 -10.81 21.26
CA VAL A 110 -17.65 -12.03 20.46
C VAL A 110 -16.37 -12.79 20.78
N ASP A 111 -16.28 -14.08 20.47
CA ASP A 111 -14.99 -14.77 20.42
C ASP A 111 -14.20 -14.38 19.15
N PHE A 112 -12.89 -14.56 19.19
CA PHE A 112 -12.01 -14.12 18.10
C PHE A 112 -12.32 -14.81 16.76
N GLU A 113 -12.58 -16.12 16.76
CA GLU A 113 -12.80 -16.90 15.55
C GLU A 113 -14.11 -16.50 14.87
N SER A 114 -15.19 -16.37 15.65
CA SER A 114 -16.48 -15.90 15.14
C SER A 114 -16.39 -14.46 14.61
N GLY A 115 -15.67 -13.58 15.31
CA GLY A 115 -15.45 -12.20 14.87
C GLY A 115 -14.69 -12.12 13.54
N MET A 116 -13.60 -12.89 13.40
CA MET A 116 -12.83 -12.95 12.15
C MET A 116 -13.63 -13.58 11.01
N ALA A 117 -14.46 -14.58 11.31
CA ALA A 117 -15.36 -15.19 10.32
C ALA A 117 -16.40 -14.17 9.81
N ALA A 118 -17.00 -13.37 10.68
CA ALA A 118 -17.93 -12.29 10.30
C ALA A 118 -17.24 -11.22 9.45
N ILE A 119 -16.02 -10.80 9.82
CA ILE A 119 -15.20 -9.88 9.03
C ILE A 119 -14.96 -10.43 7.61
N ASN A 120 -14.61 -11.71 7.49
CA ASN A 120 -14.36 -12.35 6.20
C ASN A 120 -15.62 -12.51 5.34
N ARG A 121 -16.79 -12.66 5.97
CA ARG A 121 -18.11 -12.65 5.31
C ARG A 121 -18.63 -11.25 5.01
N MET A 122 -17.87 -10.20 5.32
CA MET A 122 -18.27 -8.79 5.18
C MET A 122 -19.48 -8.42 6.04
N GLU A 123 -19.73 -9.15 7.12
CA GLU A 123 -20.79 -8.86 8.10
C GLU A 123 -20.33 -7.83 9.14
N ALA A 124 -19.03 -7.49 9.16
CA ALA A 124 -18.43 -6.55 10.08
C ALA A 124 -17.34 -5.71 9.42
N THR A 125 -17.03 -4.56 10.02
CA THR A 125 -16.02 -3.61 9.54
C THR A 125 -14.65 -3.84 10.17
N PHE A 126 -14.64 -3.98 11.48
CA PHE A 126 -13.47 -4.24 12.32
C PHE A 126 -13.83 -5.19 13.46
N LEU A 127 -12.85 -6.00 13.89
CA LEU A 127 -12.85 -6.70 15.15
C LEU A 127 -11.82 -6.02 16.04
N TYR A 128 -12.27 -5.35 17.09
CA TYR A 128 -11.38 -4.84 18.13
C TYR A 128 -10.92 -6.00 18.99
N VAL A 129 -9.61 -6.08 19.23
CA VAL A 129 -8.98 -7.09 20.08
C VAL A 129 -8.06 -6.37 21.07
N ARG A 130 -8.25 -6.64 22.36
CA ARG A 130 -7.33 -6.19 23.42
C ARG A 130 -6.99 -7.36 24.33
N LYS A 131 -5.82 -7.29 24.95
CA LYS A 131 -5.40 -8.26 25.96
C LYS A 131 -5.48 -7.62 27.35
N THR A 132 -6.32 -8.19 28.20
CA THR A 132 -6.54 -7.78 29.59
C THR A 132 -6.29 -8.99 30.48
N ASP A 133 -5.38 -8.88 31.46
CA ASP A 133 -4.99 -9.97 32.37
C ASP A 133 -4.63 -11.29 31.65
N GLY A 134 -3.93 -11.17 30.52
CA GLY A 134 -3.51 -12.31 29.72
C GLY A 134 -4.58 -12.91 28.80
N LYS A 135 -5.84 -12.48 28.91
CA LYS A 135 -6.97 -12.97 28.11
C LYS A 135 -7.30 -11.99 26.98
N ARG A 136 -7.71 -12.53 25.82
CA ARG A 136 -8.19 -11.73 24.69
C ARG A 136 -9.65 -11.35 24.92
N GLU A 137 -9.93 -10.06 24.84
CA GLU A 137 -11.27 -9.50 24.78
C GLU A 137 -11.51 -9.01 23.36
N CYS A 138 -12.58 -9.49 22.73
CA CYS A 138 -12.88 -9.19 21.34
C CYS A 138 -14.26 -8.55 21.22
N PHE A 139 -14.34 -7.50 20.39
CA PHE A 139 -15.54 -6.73 20.17
C PHE A 139 -15.73 -6.46 18.67
N LEU A 140 -16.83 -6.93 18.11
CA LEU A 140 -17.15 -6.82 16.69
C LEU A 140 -17.89 -5.53 16.40
N TYR A 141 -17.48 -4.82 15.35
CA TYR A 141 -18.24 -3.69 14.82
C TYR A 141 -18.99 -4.13 13.57
N ASP A 142 -20.26 -4.44 13.76
CA ASP A 142 -21.14 -4.92 12.71
C ASP A 142 -21.22 -3.97 11.52
N SER A 143 -21.44 -4.58 10.36
CA SER A 143 -21.68 -3.92 9.10
C SER A 143 -23.02 -4.34 8.55
N ASN A 144 -23.87 -3.37 8.21
CA ASN A 144 -25.07 -3.62 7.42
C ASN A 144 -24.79 -3.75 5.90
N GLU A 145 -23.53 -3.73 5.49
CA GLU A 145 -23.11 -3.79 4.09
C GLU A 145 -22.76 -5.22 3.69
N ARG A 146 -22.91 -5.58 2.42
CA ARG A 146 -22.53 -6.91 1.89
C ARG A 146 -21.64 -6.83 0.66
N THR A 147 -21.09 -5.65 0.41
CA THR A 147 -20.17 -5.39 -0.70
C THR A 147 -18.86 -4.83 -0.17
N VAL A 148 -17.76 -5.07 -0.89
CA VAL A 148 -16.44 -4.50 -0.58
C VAL A 148 -16.53 -2.99 -0.41
N GLN A 149 -17.25 -2.32 -1.32
CA GLN A 149 -17.38 -0.86 -1.33
C GLN A 149 -18.19 -0.34 -0.15
N GLY A 150 -19.26 -1.04 0.24
CA GLY A 150 -20.03 -0.71 1.43
C GLY A 150 -19.18 -0.81 2.70
N VAL A 151 -18.49 -1.95 2.89
CA VAL A 151 -17.60 -2.15 4.06
C VAL A 151 -16.49 -1.10 4.08
N VAL A 152 -15.86 -0.82 2.94
CA VAL A 152 -14.84 0.24 2.81
C VAL A 152 -15.40 1.62 3.19
N SER A 153 -16.61 1.95 2.76
CA SER A 153 -17.28 3.21 3.12
C SER A 153 -17.51 3.31 4.62
N GLN A 154 -17.90 2.22 5.29
CA GLN A 154 -18.02 2.22 6.74
C GLN A 154 -16.66 2.29 7.46
N GLN A 155 -15.63 1.62 6.94
CA GLN A 155 -14.27 1.76 7.46
C GLN A 155 -13.77 3.21 7.37
N ARG A 156 -14.08 3.95 6.31
CA ARG A 156 -13.77 5.40 6.23
C ARG A 156 -14.41 6.17 7.37
N LYS A 157 -15.71 5.97 7.61
CA LYS A 157 -16.44 6.64 8.70
C LYS A 157 -15.86 6.29 10.06
N PHE A 158 -15.50 5.01 10.25
CA PHE A 158 -14.86 4.52 11.47
C PHE A 158 -13.53 5.22 11.73
N ILE A 159 -12.63 5.23 10.73
CA ILE A 159 -11.32 5.87 10.86
C ILE A 159 -11.46 7.38 11.07
N ALA A 160 -12.39 8.04 10.37
CA ALA A 160 -12.69 9.46 10.58
C ALA A 160 -13.20 9.74 12.01
N ALA A 161 -14.00 8.86 12.60
CA ALA A 161 -14.43 8.99 14.00
C ALA A 161 -13.28 8.85 15.03
N THR A 162 -12.11 8.38 14.58
CA THR A 162 -10.88 8.29 15.38
C THR A 162 -9.85 9.38 15.04
N GLU A 163 -10.20 10.34 14.17
CA GLU A 163 -9.29 11.41 13.75
C GLU A 163 -8.80 12.25 14.93
N GLY A 164 -7.52 12.64 14.90
CA GLY A 164 -6.86 13.37 15.98
C GLY A 164 -6.43 12.52 17.17
N ARG A 165 -6.73 11.22 17.20
CA ARG A 165 -6.27 10.29 18.24
C ARG A 165 -5.02 9.52 17.80
N ASP A 166 -4.26 8.99 18.76
CA ASP A 166 -3.09 8.15 18.48
C ASP A 166 -3.53 6.81 17.88
N MET A 167 -3.45 6.71 16.56
CA MET A 167 -3.71 5.51 15.78
C MET A 167 -2.51 5.20 14.90
N GLN A 168 -1.93 4.02 15.10
CA GLN A 168 -0.80 3.51 14.33
C GLN A 168 -1.28 2.37 13.42
N TYR A 169 -0.45 1.96 12.48
CA TYR A 169 -0.77 0.89 11.53
C TYR A 169 0.35 -0.16 11.56
N VAL A 170 -0.02 -1.42 11.76
CA VAL A 170 0.92 -2.54 11.87
C VAL A 170 0.60 -3.60 10.82
N ALA A 171 1.60 -4.36 10.40
CA ALA A 171 1.37 -5.43 9.44
C ALA A 171 0.47 -6.52 10.05
N ASP A 172 -0.40 -7.09 9.22
CA ASP A 172 -1.33 -8.17 9.55
C ASP A 172 -0.67 -9.44 10.11
N ASP A 173 0.65 -9.61 9.94
CA ASP A 173 1.44 -10.71 10.48
C ASP A 173 2.19 -10.35 11.78
N ARG A 174 2.09 -9.11 12.27
CA ARG A 174 2.79 -8.63 13.48
C ARG A 174 1.87 -8.08 14.57
N TRP A 175 0.57 -8.06 14.34
CA TRP A 175 -0.40 -7.46 15.26
C TRP A 175 -0.37 -8.08 16.68
N GLU A 176 -0.06 -9.37 16.81
CA GLU A 176 0.05 -10.02 18.12
C GLU A 176 1.20 -9.45 18.98
N GLU A 177 2.30 -9.02 18.35
CA GLU A 177 3.42 -8.37 19.03
C GLU A 177 2.93 -7.06 19.71
N TYR A 178 2.10 -6.29 19.01
CA TYR A 178 1.53 -5.04 19.51
C TYR A 178 0.45 -5.28 20.56
N LEU A 179 -0.40 -6.30 20.35
CA LEU A 179 -1.40 -6.72 21.33
C LEU A 179 -0.73 -7.05 22.68
N ASN A 180 0.40 -7.77 22.66
CA ASN A 180 1.16 -8.11 23.87
C ASN A 180 1.85 -6.90 24.51
N GLN A 181 2.08 -5.81 23.76
CA GLN A 181 2.59 -4.53 24.27
C GLN A 181 1.49 -3.59 24.80
N GLY A 182 0.26 -4.10 24.94
CA GLY A 182 -0.88 -3.37 25.50
C GLY A 182 -1.65 -2.50 24.50
N TYR A 183 -1.39 -2.65 23.19
CA TYR A 183 -2.23 -2.02 22.17
C TYR A 183 -3.55 -2.79 22.02
N ALA A 184 -4.63 -2.05 21.76
CA ALA A 184 -5.79 -2.60 21.08
C ALA A 184 -5.51 -2.67 19.57
N VAL A 185 -6.02 -3.72 18.93
CA VAL A 185 -5.87 -3.97 17.49
C VAL A 185 -7.24 -3.98 16.85
N PHE A 186 -7.39 -3.26 15.74
CA PHE A 186 -8.58 -3.27 14.90
C PHE A 186 -8.34 -4.21 13.72
N CYS A 187 -8.59 -5.51 13.93
CA CYS A 187 -8.47 -6.51 12.87
C CYS A 187 -9.53 -6.25 11.79
N ARG A 188 -9.17 -6.44 10.52
CA ARG A 188 -10.09 -6.31 9.38
C ARG A 188 -9.79 -7.35 8.32
N ARG A 189 -10.65 -7.39 7.32
CA ARG A 189 -10.54 -8.33 6.19
C ARG A 189 -9.31 -8.02 5.34
N ILE A 190 -8.62 -9.07 4.92
CA ILE A 190 -7.60 -9.00 3.86
C ILE A 190 -8.32 -9.12 2.51
N TYR A 191 -8.17 -8.11 1.67
CA TYR A 191 -8.81 -8.08 0.35
C TYR A 191 -8.10 -9.01 -0.64
N LYS A 192 -8.88 -9.65 -1.52
CA LYS A 192 -8.37 -10.47 -2.62
C LYS A 192 -7.80 -9.56 -3.72
N LYS A 193 -6.86 -10.08 -4.49
CA LYS A 193 -6.24 -9.39 -5.63
C LYS A 193 -7.28 -8.82 -6.61
N GLU A 194 -8.27 -9.62 -7.00
CA GLU A 194 -9.34 -9.15 -7.91
C GLU A 194 -10.15 -8.00 -7.32
N GLU A 195 -10.48 -8.04 -6.02
CA GLU A 195 -11.24 -6.95 -5.39
C GLU A 195 -10.46 -5.63 -5.38
N ILE A 196 -9.14 -5.71 -5.25
CA ILE A 196 -8.23 -4.55 -5.31
C ILE A 196 -8.14 -4.03 -6.75
N LEU A 197 -8.00 -4.93 -7.73
CA LEU A 197 -7.98 -4.56 -9.15
C LEU A 197 -9.29 -3.89 -9.57
N ASP A 198 -10.44 -4.45 -9.19
CA ASP A 198 -11.76 -3.92 -9.52
C ASP A 198 -12.00 -2.55 -8.87
N ALA A 199 -11.54 -2.37 -7.62
CA ALA A 199 -11.56 -1.08 -6.95
C ALA A 199 -10.73 -0.02 -7.71
N ALA A 200 -9.53 -0.38 -8.17
CA ALA A 200 -8.66 0.51 -8.91
C ALA A 200 -9.26 0.91 -10.27
N THR A 201 -9.73 -0.06 -11.06
CA THR A 201 -10.26 0.21 -12.41
C THR A 201 -11.61 0.90 -12.40
N SER A 202 -12.40 0.74 -11.34
CA SER A 202 -13.67 1.47 -11.16
C SER A 202 -13.50 2.86 -10.53
N GLY A 203 -12.27 3.26 -10.18
CA GLY A 203 -11.97 4.53 -9.50
C GLY A 203 -12.45 4.57 -8.04
N LYS A 204 -12.96 3.46 -7.51
CA LYS A 204 -13.47 3.34 -6.14
C LYS A 204 -12.36 2.88 -5.21
N VAL A 205 -11.35 3.75 -5.05
CA VAL A 205 -10.15 3.50 -4.25
C VAL A 205 -10.46 3.15 -2.81
N MET A 206 -9.58 2.36 -2.19
CA MET A 206 -9.63 2.01 -0.78
C MET A 206 -8.96 3.09 0.09
N PRO A 207 -9.29 3.19 1.39
CA PRO A 207 -8.60 4.05 2.34
C PRO A 207 -7.09 3.79 2.37
N PRO A 208 -6.28 4.75 2.81
CA PRO A 208 -4.85 4.55 2.92
C PRO A 208 -4.55 3.33 3.80
N LYS A 209 -3.46 2.63 3.48
CA LYS A 209 -3.00 1.47 4.25
C LYS A 209 -3.99 0.30 4.21
N SER A 210 -4.98 0.26 3.32
CA SER A 210 -5.93 -0.86 3.19
C SER A 210 -5.27 -2.20 2.85
N THR A 211 -4.22 -2.15 2.05
CA THR A 211 -3.52 -3.29 1.48
C THR A 211 -2.04 -3.24 1.83
N ARG A 212 -1.44 -4.43 1.95
CA ARG A 212 0.01 -4.58 2.14
C ARG A 212 0.54 -5.60 1.15
N HIS A 213 1.36 -5.16 0.21
CA HIS A 213 1.94 -6.05 -0.80
C HIS A 213 3.34 -6.49 -0.43
N VAL A 214 3.55 -7.80 -0.38
CA VAL A 214 4.89 -8.40 -0.39
C VAL A 214 5.25 -8.69 -1.84
N ILE A 215 6.24 -7.98 -2.37
CA ILE A 215 6.62 -8.01 -3.79
C ILE A 215 8.09 -8.46 -3.87
N PRO A 216 8.37 -9.62 -4.47
CA PRO A 216 9.73 -10.10 -4.67
C PRO A 216 10.48 -9.22 -5.67
N ASP A 217 11.79 -9.15 -5.53
CA ASP A 217 12.69 -8.45 -6.47
C ASP A 217 12.23 -7.01 -6.78
N ARG A 218 11.77 -6.29 -5.75
CA ARG A 218 11.47 -4.85 -5.86
C ARG A 218 12.74 -4.10 -6.27
N ILE A 219 12.65 -3.38 -7.37
CA ILE A 219 13.70 -2.47 -7.82
C ILE A 219 13.61 -1.21 -6.96
N ILE A 220 14.70 -0.91 -6.26
CA ILE A 220 14.86 0.28 -5.45
C ILE A 220 16.09 1.06 -5.92
N ARG A 221 16.13 2.37 -5.65
CA ARG A 221 17.23 3.26 -6.02
C ARG A 221 17.52 3.25 -7.54
N LEU A 222 16.46 3.33 -8.34
CA LEU A 222 16.54 3.63 -9.76
C LEU A 222 17.19 5.00 -10.00
N ASN A 223 16.89 6.00 -9.17
CA ASN A 223 17.49 7.35 -9.21
C ASN A 223 17.37 8.04 -10.58
N LEU A 224 16.24 7.85 -11.26
CA LEU A 224 15.98 8.42 -12.58
C LEU A 224 15.86 9.94 -12.49
N HIS A 225 16.51 10.65 -13.41
CA HIS A 225 16.40 12.12 -13.46
C HIS A 225 14.97 12.52 -13.78
N LEU A 226 14.37 13.35 -12.93
CA LEU A 226 12.95 13.67 -13.02
C LEU A 226 12.60 14.38 -14.34
N GLY A 227 13.51 15.20 -14.86
CA GLY A 227 13.34 15.89 -16.14
C GLY A 227 13.26 14.96 -17.35
N TRP A 228 13.80 13.73 -17.28
CA TRP A 228 13.69 12.78 -18.39
C TRP A 228 12.26 12.32 -18.62
N LEU A 229 11.45 12.27 -17.56
CA LEU A 229 10.06 11.84 -17.65
C LEU A 229 9.15 12.85 -18.39
N ALA A 230 9.67 14.03 -18.78
CA ALA A 230 8.99 14.97 -19.65
C ALA A 230 9.12 14.63 -21.15
N GLU A 231 10.11 13.83 -21.52
CA GLU A 231 10.34 13.39 -22.90
C GLU A 231 9.33 12.31 -23.31
N PRO A 232 9.18 12.01 -24.62
CA PRO A 232 8.38 10.88 -25.08
C PRO A 232 8.76 9.55 -24.38
N PRO A 233 7.81 8.63 -24.15
CA PRO A 233 8.07 7.38 -23.44
C PRO A 233 9.24 6.57 -24.01
N GLU A 234 9.34 6.50 -25.34
CA GLU A 234 10.36 5.76 -26.06
C GLU A 234 11.75 6.36 -25.83
N VAL A 235 11.88 7.69 -25.95
CA VAL A 235 13.12 8.42 -25.68
C VAL A 235 13.54 8.26 -24.22
N THR A 236 12.59 8.42 -23.30
CA THR A 236 12.82 8.23 -21.86
C THR A 236 13.30 6.81 -21.55
N LYS A 237 12.73 5.81 -22.21
CA LYS A 237 13.09 4.39 -22.06
C LYS A 237 14.52 4.15 -22.53
N GLU A 238 14.91 4.69 -23.69
CA GLU A 238 16.27 4.58 -24.20
C GLU A 238 17.30 5.22 -23.24
N MET A 239 17.01 6.41 -22.73
CA MET A 239 17.87 7.09 -21.75
C MET A 239 17.99 6.30 -20.44
N MET A 240 16.85 5.77 -19.93
CA MET A 240 16.84 4.92 -18.74
C MET A 240 17.66 3.66 -18.95
N ASP A 241 17.48 2.96 -20.07
CA ASP A 241 18.18 1.71 -20.36
C ASP A 241 19.67 1.92 -20.55
N ALA A 242 20.08 2.99 -21.25
CA ALA A 242 21.48 3.36 -21.38
C ALA A 242 22.13 3.63 -20.01
N SER A 243 21.43 4.36 -19.13
CA SER A 243 21.88 4.62 -17.76
C SER A 243 22.01 3.33 -16.93
N LEU A 244 21.04 2.41 -17.04
CA LEU A 244 21.07 1.13 -16.34
C LEU A 244 22.18 0.21 -16.86
N ARG A 245 22.40 0.14 -18.18
CA ARG A 245 23.50 -0.65 -18.75
C ARG A 245 24.87 -0.13 -18.31
N LYS A 246 25.04 1.19 -18.24
CA LYS A 246 26.25 1.79 -17.67
C LYS A 246 26.43 1.35 -16.20
N ARG A 247 25.37 1.46 -15.39
CA ARG A 247 25.37 1.03 -13.99
C ARG A 247 25.66 -0.47 -13.79
N LEU A 248 25.23 -1.31 -14.74
CA LEU A 248 25.57 -2.74 -14.79
C LEU A 248 27.06 -2.95 -15.05
N GLY A 249 27.63 -2.25 -16.03
CA GLY A 249 29.08 -2.29 -16.31
C GLY A 249 29.93 -1.82 -15.13
N GLU A 250 29.44 -0.87 -14.35
CA GLU A 250 30.08 -0.36 -13.13
C GLU A 250 29.83 -1.24 -11.88
N SER A 251 29.12 -2.37 -12.01
CA SER A 251 28.78 -3.27 -10.89
C SER A 251 28.01 -2.59 -9.73
N SER A 252 27.24 -1.54 -10.05
CA SER A 252 26.48 -0.74 -9.06
C SER A 252 25.04 -1.26 -8.81
N ILE A 253 24.65 -2.34 -9.49
CA ILE A 253 23.35 -3.00 -9.33
C ILE A 253 23.58 -4.34 -8.63
N ARG A 254 22.84 -4.54 -7.54
CA ARG A 254 22.96 -5.72 -6.68
C ARG A 254 21.58 -6.28 -6.39
N ARG A 255 21.49 -7.61 -6.35
CA ARG A 255 20.31 -8.33 -5.88
C ARG A 255 20.61 -8.91 -4.51
N TYR A 256 19.81 -8.56 -3.52
CA TYR A 256 19.86 -9.15 -2.18
C TYR A 256 18.72 -10.17 -2.07
N THR A 257 19.05 -11.38 -1.64
CA THR A 257 18.09 -12.48 -1.45
C THR A 257 17.56 -12.55 -0.01
N GLU A 258 18.24 -11.90 0.92
CA GLU A 258 17.87 -11.81 2.33
C GLU A 258 17.18 -10.48 2.63
N PRO A 259 16.39 -10.38 3.71
CA PRO A 259 15.86 -9.10 4.17
C PRO A 259 16.98 -8.11 4.46
N VAL A 260 16.87 -6.88 3.93
CA VAL A 260 17.85 -5.81 4.11
C VAL A 260 17.24 -4.61 4.82
N ILE A 261 18.04 -3.96 5.67
CA ILE A 261 17.71 -2.65 6.24
C ILE A 261 18.30 -1.58 5.32
N VAL A 262 17.45 -0.70 4.79
CA VAL A 262 17.88 0.39 3.92
C VAL A 262 17.83 1.71 4.68
N LEU A 263 18.98 2.37 4.82
CA LEU A 263 19.09 3.71 5.38
C LEU A 263 19.07 4.73 4.24
N TYR A 264 18.07 5.61 4.26
CA TYR A 264 17.86 6.69 3.30
C TYR A 264 18.16 8.03 3.95
#